data_AF-A0A4S2GPQ8-F1
#
_entry.id   AF-A0A4S2GPQ8-F1
#
_cell.length_a   1.000
_cell.length_b   1.000
_cell.length_c   1.000
_cell.angle_alpha   90.00
_cell.angle_beta   90.00
_cell.angle_gamma   90.00
#
_symmetry.space_group_name_H-M   'P 1'
#
loop_
_entity.id
_entity.type
_entity.pdbx_description
1 polymer ?
#
loop_
_entity_poly.entity_id
_entity_poly.type
_entity_poly.pdbx_seq_one_letter_code
_entity_poly.pdbx_strand_id
1 'polypeptide(L)' 'MSAARQVCMTDSKGRTLFSVPDGGIIRMLYGNGEDYFAVCRYLDEAHAEIDGVSYAVRDFAGRMERNKISYAPA' A
#
# COMPACT_ATOMS: atom_id res chain seq x y z
N MET A 1 -11.95 15.23 -18.30
CA MET A 1 -11.83 14.80 -16.89
C MET A 1 -10.56 13.99 -16.80
N SER A 2 -9.55 14.45 -16.06
CA SER A 2 -8.36 13.64 -15.79
C SER A 2 -8.78 12.53 -14.83
N ALA A 3 -8.44 11.27 -15.14
CA ALA A 3 -8.68 10.16 -14.22
C ALA A 3 -7.99 10.47 -12.89
N ALA A 4 -8.68 10.26 -11.76
CA ALA A 4 -8.07 10.42 -10.45
C ALA A 4 -6.90 9.43 -10.33
N ARG A 5 -5.71 9.94 -9.95
CA ARG A 5 -4.55 9.10 -9.67
C ARG A 5 -4.86 8.21 -8.47
N GLN A 6 -4.38 6.97 -8.53
CA GLN A 6 -4.67 5.95 -7.53
C GLN A 6 -3.46 5.04 -7.37
N VAL A 7 -3.18 4.67 -6.13
CA VAL A 7 -2.14 3.70 -5.78
C VAL A 7 -2.77 2.32 -5.84
N CYS A 8 -2.28 1.47 -6.74
CA CYS A 8 -2.69 0.08 -6.84
C CYS A 8 -1.81 -0.79 -5.94
N MET A 9 -2.37 -1.26 -4.83
CA MET A 9 -1.68 -2.17 -3.92
C MET A 9 -1.72 -3.59 -4.47
N THR A 10 -0.58 -4.28 -4.45
CA THR A 10 -0.45 -5.67 -4.94
C THR A 10 0.06 -6.58 -3.84
N ASP A 11 -0.01 -7.90 -4.05
CA ASP A 11 0.84 -8.86 -3.34
C ASP A 11 2.29 -8.82 -3.88
N SER A 12 3.19 -9.61 -3.30
CA SER A 12 4.60 -9.68 -3.75
C SER A 12 4.76 -10.28 -5.17
N LYS A 13 3.75 -11.02 -5.64
CA LYS A 13 3.69 -11.61 -6.99
C LYS A 13 3.15 -10.64 -8.03
N GLY A 14 2.71 -9.44 -7.62
CA GLY A 14 2.18 -8.41 -8.51
C GLY A 14 0.68 -8.56 -8.81
N ARG A 15 -0.04 -9.42 -8.09
CA ARG A 15 -1.49 -9.49 -8.18
C ARG A 15 -2.10 -8.31 -7.42
N THR A 16 -2.93 -7.52 -8.09
CA THR A 16 -3.67 -6.44 -7.43
C THR A 16 -4.56 -6.98 -6.31
N LEU A 17 -4.46 -6.35 -5.15
CA LEU A 17 -5.30 -6.61 -3.99
C LEU A 17 -6.43 -5.58 -3.90
N PHE A 18 -6.07 -4.29 -3.99
CA PHE A 18 -6.99 -3.17 -3.94
C PHE A 18 -6.31 -1.89 -4.44
N SER A 19 -7.08 -0.82 -4.61
CA SER A 19 -6.56 0.51 -4.92
C SER A 19 -7.05 1.54 -3.92
N VAL A 20 -6.24 2.55 -3.64
CA VAL A 20 -6.63 3.75 -2.87
C VAL A 20 -6.43 5.00 -3.73
N PRO A 21 -7.24 6.04 -3.57
CA PRO A 21 -7.00 7.31 -4.26
C PRO A 21 -5.64 7.89 -3.85
N ASP A 22 -5.06 8.76 -4.67
CA ASP A 22 -3.86 9.51 -4.29
C ASP A 22 -4.12 10.34 -3.02
N GLY A 23 -3.30 10.14 -1.99
CA GLY A 23 -3.52 10.66 -0.63
C GLY A 23 -4.44 9.79 0.26
N GLY A 24 -4.89 8.64 -0.22
CA GLY A 24 -5.69 7.68 0.54
C GLY A 24 -4.91 6.97 1.65
N ILE A 25 -5.63 6.29 2.55
CA ILE A 25 -5.05 5.67 3.74
C ILE A 25 -5.19 4.15 3.66
N ILE A 26 -4.13 3.44 4.04
CA ILE A 26 -4.19 2.00 4.32
C ILE A 26 -4.08 1.75 5.81
N ARG A 27 -4.75 0.69 6.28
CA ARG A 27 -4.59 0.09 7.61
C ARG A 27 -3.73 -1.16 7.50
N MET A 28 -2.67 -1.24 8.29
CA MET A 28 -1.80 -2.40 8.46
C MET A 28 -2.11 -3.08 9.78
N LEU A 29 -2.43 -4.37 9.74
CA LEU A 29 -2.78 -5.19 10.90
C LEU A 29 -1.59 -6.06 11.27
N TYR A 30 -1.03 -5.80 12.45
CA TYR A 30 0.10 -6.55 12.99
C TYR A 30 -0.39 -7.77 13.77
N GLY A 31 0.43 -8.82 13.84
CA GLY A 31 0.08 -10.06 14.53
C GLY A 31 -0.12 -9.92 16.05
N ASN A 32 0.29 -8.79 16.63
CA ASN A 32 0.05 -8.44 18.04
C ASN A 32 -1.33 -7.79 18.29
N GLY A 33 -2.15 -7.61 17.25
CA GLY A 33 -3.47 -6.98 17.33
C GLY A 33 -3.44 -5.45 17.24
N GLU A 34 -2.27 -4.84 17.06
CA GLU A 34 -2.14 -3.42 16.81
C GLU A 34 -2.36 -3.09 15.33
N ASP A 35 -2.89 -1.89 15.10
CA ASP A 35 -3.04 -1.33 13.77
C ASP A 35 -2.13 -0.13 13.57
N TYR A 36 -1.64 0.01 12.35
CA TYR A 36 -0.96 1.21 11.89
C TYR A 36 -1.64 1.77 10.64
N PHE A 37 -1.76 3.08 10.55
CA PHE A 37 -2.37 3.76 9.41
C PHE A 37 -1.30 4.53 8.64
N ALA A 38 -1.28 4.40 7.32
CA ALA A 38 -0.31 5.08 6.46
C ALA A 38 -1.00 5.78 5.30
N VAL A 39 -0.63 7.05 5.07
CA VAL A 39 -1.02 7.79 3.88
C VAL A 39 -0.22 7.27 2.69
N CYS A 40 -0.90 7.07 1.57
CA CYS A 40 -0.33 6.59 0.32
C CYS A 40 -0.42 7.68 -0.74
N ARG A 41 0.70 8.03 -1.38
CA ARG A 41 0.73 8.95 -2.52
C ARG A 41 1.21 8.25 -3.78
N TYR A 42 0.55 8.56 -4.88
CA TYR A 42 0.90 8.01 -6.19
C TYR A 42 2.20 8.63 -6.70
N LEU A 43 3.15 7.78 -7.09
CA LEU A 43 4.38 8.21 -7.77
C LEU A 43 4.31 7.81 -9.25
N ASP A 44 4.15 6.52 -9.51
CA ASP A 44 3.93 5.95 -10.85
C ASP A 44 3.16 4.61 -10.76
N GLU A 45 3.07 3.86 -11.85
CA GLU A 45 2.33 2.58 -11.91
C GLU A 45 2.86 1.48 -10.97
N ALA A 46 4.14 1.52 -10.63
CA ALA A 46 4.81 0.50 -9.80
C ALA A 46 5.28 1.05 -8.44
N HIS A 47 5.26 2.37 -8.23
CA HIS A 47 5.78 3.02 -7.03
C HIS A 47 4.74 3.88 -6.31
N ALA A 48 4.83 3.89 -5.00
CA ALA A 48 4.05 4.74 -4.12
C ALA A 48 4.92 5.26 -2.96
N GLU A 49 4.60 6.44 -2.47
CA GLU A 49 5.07 6.90 -1.17
C GLU A 49 4.09 6.41 -0.11
N ILE A 50 4.57 5.64 0.87
CA ILE A 50 3.77 5.13 1.97
C ILE A 50 4.39 5.69 3.25
N ASP A 51 3.64 6.55 3.94
CA ASP A 51 4.08 7.25 5.15
C ASP A 51 5.40 8.02 4.98
N GLY A 52 5.54 8.73 3.86
CA GLY A 52 6.73 9.52 3.52
C GLY A 52 7.91 8.72 2.97
N VAL A 53 7.80 7.39 2.84
CA VAL A 53 8.85 6.54 2.28
C VAL A 53 8.44 6.01 0.91
N SER A 54 9.28 6.23 -0.11
CA SER A 54 9.04 5.70 -1.45
C SER A 54 9.33 4.20 -1.52
N TYR A 55 8.40 3.45 -2.10
CA TYR A 55 8.50 2.01 -2.31
C TYR A 55 8.12 1.64 -3.73
N ALA A 56 8.79 0.63 -4.28
CA ALA A 56 8.12 -0.25 -5.23
C ALA A 56 7.01 -0.99 -4.47
N VAL A 57 5.78 -0.97 -4.98
CA VAL A 57 4.62 -1.57 -4.30
C VAL A 57 4.86 -3.04 -3.99
N ARG A 58 5.52 -3.77 -4.89
CA ARG A 58 5.87 -5.19 -4.70
C ARG A 58 6.88 -5.42 -3.57
N ASP A 59 7.82 -4.49 -3.36
CA ASP A 59 8.78 -4.59 -2.26
C ASP A 59 8.10 -4.33 -0.92
N PHE A 60 7.19 -3.35 -0.88
CA PHE A 60 6.33 -3.13 0.28
C PHE A 60 5.52 -4.38 0.60
N ALA A 61 4.83 -4.96 -0.39
CA ALA A 61 4.07 -6.19 -0.24
C ALA A 61 4.93 -7.36 0.27
N GLY A 62 6.13 -7.53 -0.29
CA GLY A 62 7.09 -8.55 0.16
C GLY A 62 7.58 -8.32 1.60
N ARG A 63 7.67 -7.07 2.08
CA ARG A 63 7.94 -6.79 3.50
C ARG A 63 6.75 -7.17 4.38
N MET A 64 5.54 -6.81 3.97
CA MET A 64 4.31 -7.13 4.70
C MET A 64 4.12 -8.64 4.85
N GLU A 65 4.27 -9.39 3.76
CA GLU A 65 4.17 -10.86 3.76
C GLU A 65 5.24 -11.52 4.66
N ARG A 66 6.50 -11.09 4.56
CA ARG A 66 7.59 -11.63 5.40
C ARG A 66 7.35 -11.39 6.89
N ASN A 67 6.78 -10.23 7.24
CA ASN A 67 6.50 -9.86 8.62
C ASN A 67 5.11 -10.33 9.09
N LYS A 68 4.34 -11.04 8.25
CA LYS A 68 2.96 -11.46 8.52
C LYS A 68 2.04 -10.30 8.90
N ILE A 69 2.24 -9.15 8.25
CA ILE A 69 1.40 -7.96 8.38
C ILE A 69 0.40 -7.98 7.23
N SER A 70 -0.88 -7.94 7.56
CA SER A 70 -1.95 -7.78 6.56
C SER A 70 -2.23 -6.29 6.36
N TYR A 71 -2.75 -5.90 5.19
CA TYR A 71 -3.12 -4.50 4.96
C TYR A 71 -4.34 -4.40 4.06
N ALA A 72 -5.13 -3.35 4.28
CA ALA A 72 -6.40 -3.09 3.60
C ALA A 72 -6.63 -1.57 3.48
N PRO A 73 -7.55 -1.11 2.62
CA PRO A 73 -8.04 0.26 2.69
C PRO A 73 -8.59 0.56 4.11
N ALA A 74 -8.33 1.77 4.61
CA ALA A 74 -8.86 2.23 5.90
C ALA A 74 -10.33 2.64 5.82
#